data_AF-A0A820C0M4-F1
#
_entry.id   AF-A0A820C0M4-F1
#
_cell.length_a   1.000
_cell.length_b   1.000
_cell.length_c   1.000
_cell.angle_alpha   90.00
_cell.angle_beta   90.00
_cell.angle_gamma   90.00
#
_symmetry.space_group_name_H-M   'P 1'
#
loop_
_entity.id
_entity.type
_entity.pdbx_description
1 polymer ?
#
loop_
_entity_poly.entity_id
_entity_poly.type
_entity_poly.pdbx_seq_one_letter_code
_entity_poly.pdbx_strand_id
1 'polypeptide(L)'
;MIRIHFHPNQVFDESKHVIDVVAKEYLEKATDNIDHLIPVEVSGDGNCLYGSILLLMNNPMVTTNELRVRTIIELMTNEVYYSNRYSQFVGSLDIAIQGICKNHMFSELYEIGALCSVLGCNIRSIYPNIDFRDDMVSLNNIYTPIPPITTNCEVTILWSNATNEKHAREANHGT
;
A
#
# COMPACT_ATOMS: atom_id res chain seq x y z
N MET A 1 16.69 14.00 5.26
CA MET A 1 15.28 14.43 5.41
C MET A 1 14.60 14.24 4.07
N ILE A 2 13.95 13.09 3.86
CA ILE A 2 13.39 12.64 2.55
C ILE A 2 11.86 12.83 2.48
N ARG A 3 11.27 13.35 3.56
CA ARG A 3 9.82 13.50 3.69
C ARG A 3 9.22 14.41 2.63
N ILE A 4 7.97 14.14 2.32
CA ILE A 4 7.15 15.00 1.49
C ILE A 4 6.05 15.64 2.36
N HIS A 5 5.63 16.84 2.00
CA HIS A 5 4.50 17.47 2.66
C HIS A 5 3.21 16.78 2.21
N PHE A 6 2.68 15.91 3.07
CA PHE A 6 1.50 15.10 2.79
C PHE A 6 0.37 15.47 3.75
N HIS A 7 -0.77 15.85 3.19
CA HIS A 7 -2.03 16.09 3.91
C HIS A 7 -3.11 15.35 3.13
N PRO A 8 -3.49 14.13 3.54
CA PRO A 8 -4.36 13.31 2.75
C PRO A 8 -5.76 13.91 2.66
N ASN A 9 -6.33 13.90 1.45
CA ASN A 9 -7.71 14.23 1.20
C ASN A 9 -8.54 12.95 1.13
N GLN A 10 -9.14 12.55 2.26
CA GLN A 10 -9.96 11.35 2.36
C GLN A 10 -11.45 11.68 2.17
N VAL A 11 -11.75 12.43 1.11
CA VAL A 11 -13.12 12.78 0.73
C VAL A 11 -13.39 12.21 -0.66
N PHE A 12 -14.39 11.34 -0.74
CA PHE A 12 -14.85 10.78 -2.00
C PHE A 12 -15.53 11.88 -2.84
N ASP A 13 -15.29 11.87 -4.15
CA ASP A 13 -15.74 12.88 -5.09
C ASP A 13 -16.09 12.16 -6.39
N GLU A 14 -17.37 11.99 -6.66
CA GLU A 14 -17.89 11.27 -7.84
C GLU A 14 -17.46 11.90 -9.17
N SER A 15 -17.01 13.16 -9.16
CA SER A 15 -16.49 13.82 -10.38
C SER A 15 -15.03 13.47 -10.68
N LYS A 16 -14.31 12.91 -9.70
CA LYS A 16 -12.87 12.60 -9.79
C LYS A 16 -12.55 11.13 -9.58
N HIS A 17 -13.36 10.45 -8.78
CA HIS A 17 -13.09 9.09 -8.31
C HIS A 17 -14.08 8.11 -8.92
N VAL A 18 -13.55 6.98 -9.38
CA VAL A 18 -14.32 5.84 -9.86
C VAL A 18 -14.30 4.77 -8.78
N ILE A 19 -15.45 4.19 -8.45
CA ILE A 19 -15.53 3.08 -7.48
C ILE A 19 -14.99 1.82 -8.14
N ASP A 20 -14.05 1.15 -7.47
CA ASP A 20 -13.61 -0.18 -7.88
C ASP A 20 -14.64 -1.22 -7.44
N VAL A 21 -15.38 -1.77 -8.42
CA VAL A 21 -16.46 -2.72 -8.17
C VAL A 21 -15.97 -4.05 -7.59
N VAL A 22 -14.78 -4.51 -7.99
CA VAL A 22 -14.21 -5.77 -7.50
C VAL A 22 -13.76 -5.60 -6.05
N ALA A 23 -13.05 -4.51 -5.78
CA ALA A 23 -12.64 -4.16 -4.42
C ALA A 23 -13.86 -3.91 -3.50
N LYS A 24 -14.97 -3.38 -4.04
CA LYS A 24 -16.21 -3.22 -3.29
C LYS A 24 -16.83 -4.55 -2.90
N GLU A 25 -16.92 -5.51 -3.82
CA GLU A 25 -17.39 -6.87 -3.50
C GLU A 25 -16.51 -7.53 -2.43
N TYR A 26 -15.20 -7.27 -2.45
CA TYR A 26 -14.26 -7.79 -1.46
C TYR A 26 -14.50 -7.17 -0.09
N LEU A 27 -14.73 -5.86 -0.05
CA LEU A 27 -14.98 -5.11 1.17
C LEU A 27 -16.29 -5.55 1.84
N GLU A 28 -17.35 -5.79 1.05
CA GLU A 28 -18.64 -6.29 1.55
C GLU A 28 -18.54 -7.68 2.20
N LYS A 29 -17.52 -8.47 1.82
CA LYS A 29 -17.24 -9.80 2.37
C LYS A 29 -16.19 -9.78 3.48
N ALA A 30 -15.48 -8.67 3.64
CA ALA A 30 -14.49 -8.55 4.68
C ALA A 30 -15.17 -8.55 6.05
N THR A 31 -14.64 -9.35 6.98
CA THR A 31 -15.19 -9.49 8.33
C THR A 31 -14.79 -8.35 9.26
N ASP A 32 -13.89 -7.48 8.80
CA ASP A 32 -13.44 -6.32 9.55
C ASP A 32 -14.48 -5.19 9.45
N ASN A 33 -14.56 -4.32 10.47
CA ASN A 33 -15.48 -3.16 10.50
C ASN A 33 -15.03 -2.07 9.50
N ILE A 34 -15.04 -2.40 8.21
CA ILE A 34 -14.50 -1.62 7.10
C ILE A 34 -15.48 -1.47 5.94
N ASP A 35 -16.69 -2.03 6.08
CA ASP A 35 -17.82 -1.94 5.14
C ASP A 35 -18.23 -0.50 4.79
N HIS A 36 -17.93 0.45 5.68
CA HIS A 36 -18.16 1.88 5.49
C HIS A 36 -17.15 2.56 4.54
N LEU A 37 -16.07 1.90 4.13
CA LEU A 37 -15.07 2.45 3.22
C LEU A 37 -15.56 2.43 1.77
N ILE A 38 -15.03 3.34 0.95
CA ILE A 38 -15.32 3.39 -0.49
C ILE A 38 -14.02 3.08 -1.25
N PRO A 39 -13.89 1.91 -1.90
CA PRO A 39 -12.69 1.58 -2.65
C PRO A 39 -12.69 2.34 -3.98
N VAL A 40 -11.60 3.06 -4.22
CA VAL A 40 -11.41 3.86 -5.44
C VAL A 40 -10.45 3.13 -6.38
N GLU A 41 -10.79 3.12 -7.67
CA GLU A 41 -10.00 2.46 -8.70
C GLU A 41 -8.63 3.12 -8.86
N VAL A 42 -7.60 2.27 -8.95
CA VAL A 42 -6.21 2.66 -9.23
C VAL A 42 -5.66 1.75 -10.31
N SER A 43 -4.86 2.29 -11.23
CA SER A 43 -4.23 1.50 -12.29
C SER A 43 -3.37 0.37 -11.72
N GLY A 44 -3.65 -0.87 -12.14
CA GLY A 44 -2.89 -2.07 -11.78
C GLY A 44 -1.60 -2.25 -12.60
N ASP A 45 -0.83 -1.18 -12.80
CA ASP A 45 0.37 -1.16 -13.66
C ASP A 45 1.67 -1.43 -12.89
N GLY A 46 1.59 -1.98 -11.68
CA GLY A 46 2.73 -2.15 -10.78
C GLY A 46 3.18 -0.86 -10.06
N ASN A 47 2.52 0.28 -10.29
CA ASN A 47 2.68 1.49 -9.50
C ASN A 47 1.50 1.73 -8.55
N CYS A 48 0.57 0.78 -8.44
CA CYS A 48 -0.69 0.95 -7.74
C CYS A 48 -0.53 1.47 -6.30
N LEU A 49 0.45 0.99 -5.51
CA LEU A 49 0.71 1.52 -4.17
C LEU A 49 0.91 3.05 -4.19
N TYR A 50 1.77 3.55 -5.08
CA TYR A 50 2.03 4.98 -5.21
C TYR A 50 0.85 5.71 -5.84
N GLY A 51 0.18 5.10 -6.82
CA GLY A 51 -1.03 5.64 -7.45
C GLY A 51 -2.14 5.88 -6.42
N SER A 52 -2.37 4.93 -5.51
CA SER A 52 -3.32 5.06 -4.41
C SER A 52 -3.00 6.23 -3.50
N ILE A 53 -1.72 6.46 -3.20
CA ILE A 53 -1.31 7.62 -2.41
C ILE A 53 -1.54 8.92 -3.17
N LEU A 54 -1.24 8.98 -4.47
CA LEU A 54 -1.47 10.18 -5.28
C LEU A 54 -2.94 10.58 -5.33
N LEU A 55 -3.88 9.64 -5.33
CA LEU A 55 -5.31 9.97 -5.22
C LEU A 55 -5.65 10.73 -3.94
N LEU A 56 -4.93 10.43 -2.86
CA LEU A 56 -5.09 11.11 -1.57
C LEU A 56 -4.31 12.43 -1.51
N MET A 57 -3.48 12.74 -2.52
CA MET A 57 -2.69 13.97 -2.57
C MET A 57 -3.41 15.06 -3.36
N ASN A 58 -3.65 16.21 -2.72
CA ASN A 58 -4.05 17.43 -3.42
C ASN A 58 -2.84 18.15 -4.06
N ASN A 59 -1.89 17.41 -4.64
CA ASN A 59 -0.69 17.98 -5.26
C ASN A 59 -0.37 17.28 -6.59
N PRO A 60 -0.74 17.88 -7.74
CA PRO A 60 -0.54 17.26 -9.05
C PRO A 60 0.93 17.23 -9.51
N MET A 61 1.85 17.89 -8.79
CA MET A 61 3.27 17.91 -9.14
C MET A 61 4.01 16.65 -8.68
N VAL A 62 3.44 15.88 -7.76
CA VAL A 62 4.05 14.67 -7.22
C VAL A 62 3.70 13.50 -8.12
N THR A 63 4.70 12.70 -8.47
CA THR A 63 4.55 11.55 -9.36
C THR A 63 4.79 10.24 -8.62
N THR A 64 4.33 9.12 -9.19
CA THR A 64 4.60 7.78 -8.64
C THR A 64 6.10 7.49 -8.57
N ASN A 65 6.85 7.97 -9.56
CA ASN A 65 8.32 7.88 -9.58
C ASN A 65 8.97 8.68 -8.44
N GLU A 66 8.48 9.88 -8.14
CA GLU A 66 9.00 10.65 -7.01
C GLU A 66 8.77 9.91 -5.68
N LEU A 67 7.56 9.41 -5.45
CA LEU A 67 7.26 8.63 -4.24
C LEU A 67 8.13 7.38 -4.16
N ARG A 68 8.26 6.63 -5.27
CA ARG A 68 9.14 5.45 -5.35
C ARG A 68 10.58 5.78 -4.99
N VAL A 69 11.17 6.81 -5.61
CA VAL A 69 12.56 7.21 -5.32
C VAL A 69 12.72 7.60 -3.86
N ARG A 70 11.78 8.37 -3.29
CA ARG A 70 11.82 8.72 -1.86
C ARG A 70 11.74 7.49 -0.96
N THR A 71 10.87 6.52 -1.29
CA THR A 71 10.76 5.24 -0.57
C THR A 71 12.07 4.45 -0.64
N ILE A 72 12.71 4.37 -1.80
CA ILE A 72 14.02 3.70 -1.96
C ILE A 72 15.08 4.35 -1.08
N ILE A 73 15.19 5.68 -1.11
CA ILE A 73 16.18 6.40 -0.31
C ILE A 73 15.90 6.18 1.19
N GLU A 74 14.64 6.17 1.62
CA GLU A 74 14.27 5.89 3.01
C GLU A 74 14.67 4.47 3.45
N LEU A 75 14.41 3.46 2.60
CA LEU A 75 14.82 2.07 2.84
C LEU A 75 16.34 1.95 2.98
N MET A 76 17.09 2.52 2.04
CA MET A 76 18.56 2.50 2.06
C MET A 76 19.13 3.26 3.26
N THR A 77 18.52 4.37 3.65
CA THR A 77 18.98 5.18 4.78
C THR A 77 18.80 4.46 6.11
N ASN A 78 17.78 3.61 6.23
CA ASN A 78 17.43 2.92 7.47
C ASN A 78 17.44 1.39 7.30
N GLU A 79 18.35 0.88 6.49
CA GLU A 79 18.42 -0.52 6.05
C GLU A 79 18.31 -1.51 7.23
N VAL A 80 19.10 -1.29 8.28
CA VAL A 80 19.12 -2.16 9.47
C VAL A 80 17.75 -2.25 10.14
N TYR A 81 17.02 -1.13 10.24
CA TYR A 81 15.69 -1.10 10.84
C TYR A 81 14.70 -1.93 10.01
N TYR A 82 14.65 -1.67 8.71
CA TYR A 82 13.71 -2.34 7.81
C TYR A 82 14.03 -3.83 7.69
N SER A 83 15.31 -4.19 7.51
CA SER A 83 15.77 -5.58 7.47
C SER A 83 15.36 -6.34 8.73
N ASN A 84 15.61 -5.79 9.93
CA ASN A 84 15.23 -6.45 11.18
C ASN A 84 13.71 -6.63 11.33
N ARG A 85 12.93 -5.69 10.78
CA ARG A 85 11.48 -5.70 10.94
C ARG A 85 10.77 -6.64 9.96
N TYR A 86 11.20 -6.66 8.71
CA TYR A 86 10.41 -7.27 7.63
C TYR A 86 11.07 -8.47 6.93
N SER A 87 12.37 -8.70 7.10
CA SER A 87 13.07 -9.74 6.31
C SER A 87 12.56 -11.16 6.55
N GLN A 88 12.06 -11.45 7.75
CA GLN A 88 11.44 -12.73 8.07
C GLN A 88 10.14 -13.01 7.29
N PHE A 89 9.50 -11.97 6.74
CA PHE A 89 8.23 -12.09 6.02
C PHE A 89 8.41 -12.04 4.50
N VAL A 90 9.33 -11.19 4.01
CA VAL A 90 9.49 -10.90 2.57
C VAL A 90 10.92 -11.10 2.04
N GLY A 91 11.81 -11.67 2.86
CA GLY A 91 13.17 -12.01 2.43
C GLY A 91 14.15 -10.83 2.51
N SER A 92 15.16 -10.83 1.65
CA SER A 92 16.26 -9.86 1.73
C SER A 92 15.86 -8.46 1.25
N LEU A 93 16.18 -7.44 2.04
CA LEU A 93 15.96 -6.04 1.67
C LEU A 93 16.72 -5.64 0.39
N ASP A 94 17.92 -6.16 0.16
CA ASP A 94 18.69 -5.85 -1.05
C ASP A 94 17.97 -6.29 -2.32
N ILE A 95 17.33 -7.47 -2.26
CA ILE A 95 16.54 -8.00 -3.38
C ILE A 95 15.31 -7.12 -3.60
N ALA A 96 14.63 -6.72 -2.51
CA ALA A 96 13.50 -5.79 -2.59
C ALA A 96 13.91 -4.46 -3.22
N ILE A 97 15.01 -3.84 -2.75
CA ILE A 97 15.55 -2.57 -3.29
C ILE A 97 15.86 -2.69 -4.79
N GLN A 98 16.49 -3.79 -5.21
CA GLN A 98 16.75 -4.03 -6.64
C GLN A 98 15.47 -4.20 -7.46
N GLY A 99 14.45 -4.82 -6.88
CA GLY A 99 13.12 -4.96 -7.46
C GLY A 99 12.46 -3.61 -7.68
N ILE A 100 12.28 -2.83 -6.61
CA ILE A 100 11.60 -1.53 -6.67
C ILE A 100 12.32 -0.49 -7.55
N CYS A 101 13.64 -0.62 -7.77
CA CYS A 101 14.35 0.23 -8.73
C CYS A 101 13.81 0.12 -10.17
N LYS A 102 13.15 -0.99 -10.51
CA LYS A 102 12.49 -1.17 -11.81
C LYS A 102 11.10 -0.56 -11.75
N ASN A 103 10.82 0.38 -12.65
CA ASN A 103 9.48 0.92 -12.80
C ASN A 103 8.47 -0.21 -13.09
N HIS A 104 7.25 -0.08 -12.58
CA HIS A 104 6.19 -1.09 -12.69
C HIS A 104 6.41 -2.40 -11.92
N MET A 105 7.38 -2.44 -11.00
CA MET A 105 7.46 -3.55 -10.03
C MET A 105 6.52 -3.34 -8.85
N PHE A 106 5.78 -4.40 -8.53
CA PHE A 106 4.90 -4.44 -7.37
C PHE A 106 5.67 -4.19 -6.07
N SER A 107 5.01 -3.45 -5.19
CA SER A 107 5.49 -3.15 -3.84
C SER A 107 4.99 -4.19 -2.85
N GLU A 108 5.75 -4.40 -1.78
CA GLU A 108 5.45 -5.32 -0.69
C GLU A 108 5.58 -4.60 0.68
N LEU A 109 5.87 -5.34 1.76
CA LEU A 109 5.92 -4.84 3.13
C LEU A 109 6.96 -3.73 3.34
N TYR A 110 8.12 -3.85 2.70
CA TYR A 110 9.20 -2.87 2.83
C TYR A 110 8.74 -1.48 2.38
N GLU A 111 8.11 -1.43 1.21
CA GLU A 111 7.65 -0.19 0.60
C GLU A 111 6.56 0.48 1.42
N ILE A 112 5.58 -0.28 1.93
CA ILE A 112 4.51 0.27 2.79
C ILE A 112 5.13 0.89 4.05
N GLY A 113 6.03 0.17 4.72
CA GLY A 113 6.69 0.65 5.94
C GLY A 113 7.55 1.90 5.72
N ALA A 114 8.33 1.93 4.63
CA ALA A 114 9.12 3.10 4.27
C ALA A 114 8.27 4.29 3.81
N LEU A 115 7.20 4.03 3.08
CA LEU A 115 6.28 5.07 2.63
C LEU A 115 5.59 5.76 3.80
N CYS A 116 5.31 5.06 4.92
CA CYS A 116 4.83 5.70 6.15
C CYS A 116 5.77 6.83 6.62
N SER A 117 7.08 6.56 6.66
CA SER A 117 8.10 7.55 7.05
C SER A 117 8.21 8.70 6.05
N VAL A 118 8.13 8.41 4.75
CA VAL A 118 8.18 9.42 3.67
C VAL A 118 6.98 10.37 3.76
N LEU A 119 5.78 9.84 4.01
CA LEU A 119 4.54 10.61 4.13
C LEU A 119 4.38 11.26 5.51
N GLY A 120 5.01 10.72 6.55
CA GLY A 120 4.72 11.09 7.93
C GLY A 120 3.29 10.68 8.33
N CYS A 121 2.83 9.54 7.84
CA CYS A 121 1.45 9.04 7.97
C CYS A 121 1.46 7.54 8.27
N ASN A 122 0.50 7.07 9.06
CA ASN A 122 0.24 5.64 9.20
C ASN A 122 -0.49 5.13 7.95
N ILE A 123 -0.20 3.91 7.53
CA ILE A 123 -0.93 3.25 6.45
C ILE A 123 -1.63 2.03 7.04
N ARG A 124 -2.97 2.06 7.08
CA ARG A 124 -3.79 0.88 7.32
C ARG A 124 -3.89 0.11 6.02
N SER A 125 -3.22 -1.03 5.97
CA SER A 125 -3.27 -1.94 4.85
C SER A 125 -4.33 -2.99 5.13
N ILE A 126 -5.30 -3.11 4.22
CA ILE A 126 -6.39 -4.06 4.31
C ILE A 126 -6.17 -5.16 3.28
N TYR A 127 -5.96 -6.38 3.75
CA TYR A 127 -5.91 -7.56 2.90
C TYR A 127 -7.15 -8.40 3.18
N PRO A 128 -8.17 -8.40 2.30
CA PRO A 128 -9.42 -9.10 2.56
C PRO A 128 -9.17 -10.61 2.59
N ASN A 129 -9.68 -11.31 3.61
CA ASN A 129 -9.55 -12.77 3.73
C ASN A 129 -10.56 -13.50 2.83
N ILE A 130 -10.40 -13.33 1.53
CA ILE A 130 -11.32 -13.85 0.50
C ILE A 130 -10.62 -14.85 -0.44
N ASP A 131 -9.29 -14.90 -0.44
CA ASP A 131 -8.47 -15.75 -1.29
C ASP A 131 -7.75 -16.87 -0.51
N PHE A 132 -8.13 -17.08 0.76
CA PHE A 132 -7.56 -18.08 1.66
C PHE A 132 -6.04 -18.01 1.85
N ARG A 133 -5.44 -16.84 1.65
CA ARG A 133 -4.04 -16.58 1.93
C ARG A 133 -3.84 -16.24 3.41
N ASP A 134 -3.95 -17.25 4.27
CA ASP A 134 -3.69 -17.10 5.72
C ASP A 134 -2.25 -16.63 6.01
N ASP A 135 -1.32 -16.82 5.07
CA ASP A 135 0.05 -16.32 5.11
C ASP A 135 0.15 -14.80 4.94
N MET A 136 -0.88 -14.16 4.35
CA MET A 136 -0.91 -12.72 4.07
C MET A 136 -1.46 -11.88 5.24
N VAL A 137 -1.67 -12.47 6.41
CA VAL A 137 -2.09 -11.76 7.64
C VAL A 137 -1.17 -10.58 7.96
N SER A 138 0.13 -10.69 7.65
CA SER A 138 1.07 -9.59 7.86
C SER A 138 0.69 -8.32 7.07
N LEU A 139 0.10 -8.46 5.88
CA LEU A 139 -0.38 -7.35 5.06
C LEU A 139 -1.68 -6.73 5.57
N ASN A 140 -2.47 -7.42 6.41
CA ASN A 140 -3.66 -6.85 7.06
C ASN A 140 -3.29 -6.18 8.40
N ASN A 141 -2.60 -5.02 8.34
CA ASN A 141 -2.02 -4.37 9.52
C ASN A 141 -1.93 -2.85 9.38
N ILE A 142 -1.68 -2.16 10.49
CA ILE A 142 -1.35 -0.74 10.52
C ILE A 142 0.17 -0.59 10.55
N TYR A 143 0.69 0.06 9.51
CA TYR A 143 2.09 0.41 9.37
C TYR A 143 2.30 1.82 9.89
N THR A 144 3.41 2.02 10.60
CA THR A 144 3.72 3.29 11.25
C THR A 144 5.10 3.76 10.79
N PRO A 145 5.34 5.09 10.77
CA PRO A 145 6.66 5.65 10.50
C PRO A 145 7.75 5.10 11.44
N ILE A 146 8.99 5.09 10.97
CA ILE A 146 10.14 4.76 11.83
C ILE A 146 10.25 5.75 13.01
N PRO A 147 10.60 5.31 14.23
CA PRO A 147 10.89 6.24 15.32
C PRO A 147 12.04 7.21 14.96
N PRO A 148 12.03 8.46 15.48
CA PRO A 148 11.09 9.04 16.44
C PRO A 148 9.88 9.73 15.78
N ILE A 149 9.57 9.40 14.52
CA ILE A 149 8.46 10.03 13.80
C ILE A 149 7.15 9.58 14.44
N THR A 150 6.37 10.54 14.91
CA THR A 150 5.02 10.31 15.42
C THR A 150 4.01 11.01 14.53
N THR A 151 2.84 10.40 14.36
CA THR A 151 1.78 10.95 13.53
C THR A 151 0.42 10.46 14.01
N ASN A 152 -0.57 11.33 13.93
CA ASN A 152 -1.98 10.99 14.12
C ASN A 152 -2.72 10.88 12.78
N CYS A 153 -2.00 11.04 11.67
CA CYS A 153 -2.53 10.89 10.33
C CYS A 153 -2.53 9.41 9.94
N GLU A 154 -3.66 8.91 9.45
CA GLU A 154 -3.81 7.55 8.94
C GLU A 154 -4.51 7.59 7.58
N VAL A 155 -4.04 6.78 6.64
CA VAL A 155 -4.71 6.51 5.37
C VAL A 155 -4.92 5.02 5.21
N THR A 156 -5.91 4.63 4.41
CA THR A 156 -6.23 3.24 4.18
C THR A 156 -5.93 2.84 2.73
N ILE A 157 -5.27 1.71 2.55
CA ILE A 157 -5.12 1.04 1.25
C ILE A 157 -5.79 -0.32 1.32
N LEU A 158 -6.37 -0.76 0.20
CA LEU A 158 -7.01 -2.05 0.07
C LEU A 158 -6.29 -2.85 -1.01
N TRP A 159 -5.94 -4.10 -0.69
CA TRP A 159 -5.42 -5.05 -1.65
C TRP A 159 -6.61 -5.75 -2.33
N SER A 160 -6.79 -5.47 -3.62
CA SER A 160 -7.72 -6.21 -4.48
C SER A 160 -6.94 -6.88 -5.62
N ASN A 161 -7.41 -8.04 -6.06
CA ASN A 161 -6.93 -8.61 -7.31
C ASN A 161 -7.56 -7.80 -8.45
N ALA A 162 -6.78 -7.49 -9.49
CA ALA A 162 -7.19 -6.63 -10.60
C ALA A 162 -8.33 -7.17 -11.48
N THR A 163 -8.79 -8.42 -11.28
CA THR A 163 -9.76 -9.05 -12.20
C THR A 163 -11.06 -9.55 -11.56
N ASN A 164 -10.99 -10.44 -10.57
CA ASN A 164 -12.15 -10.90 -9.78
C ASN A 164 -11.71 -11.92 -8.71
N GLU A 165 -12.65 -12.29 -7.83
CA GLU A 165 -12.43 -13.27 -6.76
C GLU A 165 -12.02 -14.65 -7.29
N LYS A 166 -12.67 -15.13 -8.36
CA LYS A 166 -12.38 -16.44 -8.93
C LYS A 166 -10.92 -16.52 -9.40
N HIS A 167 -10.44 -15.51 -10.11
CA HIS A 167 -9.04 -15.43 -10.54
C HIS A 167 -8.09 -15.30 -9.35
N ALA A 168 -8.47 -14.57 -8.29
CA ALA A 168 -7.67 -14.49 -7.08
C ALA A 168 -7.53 -15.86 -6.39
N ARG A 169 -8.65 -16.58 -6.26
CA ARG A 169 -8.69 -17.95 -5.73
C ARG A 169 -7.85 -18.90 -6.60
N GLU A 170 -8.06 -18.91 -7.92
CA GLU A 170 -7.33 -19.77 -8.86
C GLU A 170 -5.82 -19.49 -8.85
N ALA A 171 -5.40 -18.23 -8.83
CA ALA A 171 -3.99 -17.83 -8.75
C ALA A 171 -3.34 -18.24 -7.42
N ASN A 172 -4.12 -18.33 -6.35
CA ASN A 172 -3.68 -18.67 -5.00
C ASN A 172 -4.00 -20.13 -4.61
N HIS A 173 -4.37 -20.98 -5.58
CA HIS A 173 -4.75 -22.39 -5.36
C HIS A 173 -5.96 -22.61 -4.44
N GLY A 174 -6.78 -21.58 -4.21
CA GLY A 174 -8.10 -21.71 -3.62
C GLY A 174 -9.11 -22.27 -4.64
N THR A 175 -9.92 -23.23 -4.23
CA THR A 175 -11.06 -23.74 -5.04
C THR A 175 -12.28 -22.83 -4.94
#